data_AF-A0A1Y2AGD7-F1
#
_entry.id   AF-A0A1Y2AGD7-F1
#
_cell.length_a   1.000
_cell.length_b   1.000
_cell.length_c   1.000
_cell.angle_alpha   90.00
_cell.angle_beta   90.00
_cell.angle_gamma   90.00
#
_symmetry.space_group_name_H-M   'P 1'
#
loop_
_entity.id
_entity.type
_entity.pdbx_description
1 polymer ?
#
loop_
_entity_poly.entity_id
_entity_poly.type
_entity_poly.pdbx_seq_one_letter_code
_entity_poly.pdbx_strand_id
1 'polypeptide(L)'
;MKFLNILLKSVLCTIVYSLPCNNKDNDAEVVNEELNEEPINDYEIKHQNILDKYLSECTVLLRKNGDFPLSSKEKKTYFYLYGNGVRKTVKGGLGSGDIEIRSFDTIETAFMKSGFKIFIK
;
A
#
# COMPACT_ATOMS: atom_id res chain seq x y z
N MET A 1 -35.04 39.87 -9.73
CA MET A 1 -35.00 38.84 -10.80
C MET A 1 -33.64 38.16 -11.01
N LYS A 2 -32.49 38.69 -10.53
CA LYS A 2 -31.17 38.06 -10.76
C LYS A 2 -30.79 36.94 -9.77
N PHE A 3 -31.32 36.96 -8.55
CA PHE A 3 -31.03 35.94 -7.53
C PHE A 3 -31.64 34.56 -7.85
N LEU A 4 -32.83 34.53 -8.45
CA LEU A 4 -33.49 33.28 -8.81
C LEU A 4 -32.70 32.51 -9.89
N ASN A 5 -32.07 33.22 -10.83
CA ASN A 5 -31.23 32.63 -11.88
C ASN A 5 -29.93 32.02 -11.33
N ILE A 6 -29.39 32.56 -10.23
CA ILE A 6 -28.18 32.03 -9.60
C ILE A 6 -28.50 30.73 -8.86
N LEU A 7 -29.63 30.70 -8.14
CA LEU A 7 -30.10 29.51 -7.42
C LEU A 7 -30.52 28.40 -8.38
N LEU A 8 -31.14 28.76 -9.51
CA LEU A 8 -31.49 27.79 -10.55
C LEU A 8 -30.24 27.19 -11.22
N LYS A 9 -29.20 28.00 -11.46
CA LYS A 9 -27.91 27.51 -12.02
C LYS A 9 -27.18 26.59 -11.05
N SER A 10 -27.19 26.86 -9.74
CA SER A 10 -26.51 25.97 -8.78
C SER A 10 -27.21 24.62 -8.70
N VAL A 11 -28.54 24.59 -8.70
CA VAL A 11 -29.32 23.34 -8.65
C VAL A 11 -29.18 22.53 -9.95
N LEU A 12 -29.19 23.16 -11.12
CA LEU A 12 -28.91 22.46 -12.38
C LEU A 12 -27.51 21.83 -12.39
N CYS A 13 -26.52 22.51 -11.80
CA CYS A 13 -25.15 22.00 -11.77
C CYS A 13 -25.06 20.75 -10.88
N THR A 14 -25.71 20.72 -9.71
CA THR A 14 -25.72 19.54 -8.84
C THR A 14 -26.43 18.34 -9.46
N ILE A 15 -27.50 18.57 -10.24
CA ILE A 15 -28.24 17.49 -10.92
C ILE A 15 -27.37 16.84 -12.01
N VAL A 16 -26.57 17.62 -12.74
CA VAL A 16 -25.65 17.07 -13.77
C VAL A 16 -24.56 16.20 -13.13
N TYR A 17 -24.12 16.50 -11.92
CA TYR A 17 -23.15 15.69 -11.18
C TYR A 17 -23.76 14.49 -10.42
N SER A 18 -25.09 14.42 -10.27
CA SER A 18 -25.78 13.31 -9.59
C SER A 18 -26.47 12.33 -10.53
N LEU A 19 -26.44 12.58 -11.85
CA LEU A 19 -26.89 11.59 -12.82
C LEU A 19 -25.87 10.44 -12.84
N PRO A 20 -26.28 9.19 -12.58
CA PRO A 20 -25.40 8.06 -12.76
C PRO A 20 -24.99 8.04 -14.23
N CYS A 21 -23.68 8.06 -14.48
CA CYS A 21 -23.15 7.89 -15.81
C CYS A 21 -23.66 6.54 -16.32
N ASN A 22 -24.52 6.58 -17.34
CA ASN A 22 -25.01 5.40 -18.05
C ASN A 22 -23.82 4.80 -18.83
N ASN A 23 -22.93 4.12 -18.11
CA ASN A 23 -21.99 3.19 -18.71
C ASN A 23 -22.81 1.96 -19.05
N LYS A 24 -23.13 1.86 -20.35
CA LYS A 24 -23.62 0.65 -21.00
C LYS A 24 -22.99 -0.56 -20.34
N ASP A 25 -23.85 -1.48 -19.96
CA ASP A 25 -23.52 -2.82 -19.52
C ASP A 25 -22.44 -3.39 -20.44
N ASN A 26 -21.20 -3.34 -19.98
CA ASN A 26 -20.34 -4.48 -20.15
C ASN A 26 -20.56 -5.24 -18.86
N ASP A 27 -21.54 -6.14 -18.88
CA ASP A 27 -21.42 -7.39 -18.15
C ASP A 27 -20.11 -8.00 -18.62
N ALA A 28 -19.01 -7.56 -18.01
CA ALA A 28 -17.76 -8.28 -18.05
C ALA A 28 -18.10 -9.54 -17.26
N GLU A 29 -18.53 -10.54 -18.02
CA GLU A 29 -18.27 -11.94 -17.81
C GLU A 29 -17.09 -12.05 -16.84
N VAL A 30 -17.31 -12.71 -15.70
CA VAL A 30 -16.23 -13.16 -14.84
C VAL A 30 -15.42 -14.14 -15.69
N VAL A 31 -14.61 -13.60 -16.58
CA VAL A 31 -13.49 -14.29 -17.17
C VAL A 31 -12.62 -14.51 -15.94
N ASN A 32 -12.67 -15.74 -15.45
CA ASN A 32 -11.60 -16.29 -14.65
C ASN A 32 -10.38 -16.30 -15.57
N GLU A 33 -9.78 -15.13 -15.78
CA GLU A 33 -8.43 -15.02 -16.27
C GLU A 33 -7.60 -15.60 -15.12
N GLU A 34 -7.28 -16.89 -15.23
CA GLU A 34 -6.09 -17.43 -14.60
C GLU A 34 -4.97 -16.45 -15.01
N LEU A 35 -4.62 -15.56 -14.07
CA LEU A 35 -3.44 -14.71 -14.21
C LEU A 35 -2.29 -15.69 -14.38
N ASN A 36 -1.86 -15.84 -15.64
CA ASN A 36 -0.64 -16.55 -15.99
C ASN A 36 0.50 -15.69 -15.47
N GLU A 37 0.74 -15.73 -14.16
CA GLU A 37 1.90 -15.09 -13.56
C GLU A 37 3.13 -15.71 -14.20
N GLU A 38 3.87 -14.92 -14.97
CA GLU A 38 5.13 -15.37 -15.56
C GLU A 38 6.00 -15.96 -14.45
N PRO A 39 6.70 -17.09 -14.68
CA PRO A 39 7.56 -17.66 -13.66
C PRO A 39 8.61 -16.64 -13.20
N ILE A 40 8.91 -16.61 -11.90
CA ILE A 40 9.96 -15.75 -11.37
C ILE A 40 11.32 -16.18 -11.91
N ASN A 41 12.07 -15.22 -12.46
CA ASN A 41 13.38 -15.54 -13.02
C ASN A 41 14.43 -15.74 -11.92
N ASP A 42 15.41 -16.60 -12.16
CA ASP A 42 16.49 -16.89 -11.20
C ASP A 42 17.28 -15.64 -10.77
N TYR A 43 17.46 -14.67 -11.68
CA TYR A 43 18.16 -13.43 -11.37
C TYR A 43 17.36 -12.53 -10.43
N GLU A 44 16.02 -12.52 -10.50
CA GLU A 44 15.16 -11.75 -9.60
C GLU A 44 15.33 -12.24 -8.16
N ILE A 45 15.26 -13.56 -7.98
CA ILE A 45 15.48 -14.22 -6.68
C ILE A 45 16.88 -13.90 -6.15
N LYS A 46 17.91 -14.00 -7.02
CA LYS A 46 19.30 -13.72 -6.64
C LYS A 46 19.47 -12.27 -6.18
N HIS A 47 18.92 -11.30 -6.92
CA HIS A 47 19.04 -9.89 -6.57
C HIS A 47 18.26 -9.55 -5.30
N GLN A 48 17.06 -10.11 -5.13
CA GLN A 48 16.28 -9.95 -3.90
C GLN A 48 17.05 -10.46 -2.68
N ASN A 49 17.64 -11.66 -2.76
CA ASN A 49 18.44 -12.22 -1.66
C ASN A 49 19.67 -11.37 -1.32
N ILE A 50 20.29 -10.71 -2.31
CA ILE A 50 21.39 -9.78 -2.07
C ILE A 50 20.88 -8.55 -1.31
N LEU A 51 19.76 -7.97 -1.75
CA LEU A 51 19.16 -6.81 -1.09
C LEU A 51 18.76 -7.13 0.34
N ASP A 52 18.02 -8.23 0.58
CA ASP A 52 17.56 -8.65 1.91
C ASP A 52 18.72 -8.80 2.92
N LYS A 53 19.89 -9.23 2.44
CA LYS A 53 21.08 -9.38 3.27
C LYS A 53 21.66 -8.04 3.74
N TYR A 54 21.66 -7.01 2.89
CA TYR A 54 22.39 -5.75 3.15
C TYR A 54 21.49 -4.55 3.45
N LEU A 55 20.19 -4.61 3.17
CA LEU A 55 19.28 -3.45 3.28
C LEU A 55 19.24 -2.85 4.70
N SER A 56 19.36 -3.70 5.72
CA SER A 56 19.36 -3.27 7.13
C SER A 56 20.53 -2.36 7.50
N GLU A 57 21.64 -2.40 6.76
CA GLU A 57 22.85 -1.61 7.04
C GLU A 57 22.64 -0.10 6.79
N CYS A 58 21.64 0.27 6.00
CA CYS A 58 21.33 1.66 5.68
C CYS A 58 20.39 2.34 6.69
N THR A 59 19.82 1.58 7.63
CA THR A 59 18.85 2.13 8.60
C THR A 59 19.57 2.85 9.75
N VAL A 60 19.24 4.13 9.95
CA VAL A 60 19.89 4.95 10.99
C VAL A 60 19.03 5.00 12.26
N LEU A 61 19.54 4.47 13.36
CA LEU A 61 18.91 4.59 14.69
C LEU A 61 19.27 5.94 15.32
N LEU A 62 18.35 6.91 15.22
CA LEU A 62 18.58 8.29 15.69
C LEU A 62 18.54 8.43 17.22
N ARG A 63 17.83 7.54 17.93
CA ARG A 63 17.69 7.57 19.40
C ARG A 63 17.74 6.16 19.97
N LYS A 64 18.45 5.98 21.08
CA LYS A 64 18.57 4.71 21.80
C LYS A 64 18.16 4.85 23.26
N ASN A 65 17.23 4.02 23.71
CA ASN A 65 16.70 3.97 25.07
C ASN A 65 16.55 2.55 25.63
N GLY A 66 17.07 1.53 24.94
CA GLY A 66 17.00 0.13 25.37
C GLY A 66 15.81 -0.67 24.81
N ASP A 67 14.87 -0.02 24.11
CA ASP A 67 13.69 -0.69 23.53
C ASP A 67 14.01 -1.54 22.28
N PHE A 68 15.19 -1.36 21.69
CA PHE A 68 15.67 -2.12 20.53
C PHE A 68 17.01 -2.81 20.84
N PRO A 69 17.26 -4.01 20.27
CA PRO A 69 16.41 -4.76 19.36
C PRO A 69 15.21 -5.42 20.06
N LEU A 70 14.11 -5.60 19.32
CA LEU A 70 12.95 -6.33 19.82
C LEU A 70 13.35 -7.77 20.16
N SER A 71 13.05 -8.21 21.37
CA SER A 71 13.47 -9.55 21.82
C SER A 71 12.60 -10.65 21.20
N SER A 72 13.16 -11.83 21.02
CA SER A 72 12.41 -13.02 20.56
C SER A 72 11.27 -13.41 21.51
N LYS A 73 11.30 -12.96 22.78
CA LYS A 73 10.20 -13.14 23.73
C LYS A 73 9.01 -12.25 23.38
N GLU A 74 9.25 -11.05 22.86
CA GLU A 74 8.20 -10.13 22.44
C GLU A 74 7.45 -10.61 21.20
N LYS A 75 8.04 -11.46 20.34
CA LYS A 75 7.31 -12.11 19.22
C LYS A 75 6.04 -12.85 19.64
N LYS A 76 5.96 -13.28 20.91
CA LYS A 76 4.79 -13.97 21.50
C LYS A 76 3.73 -13.03 22.05
N THR A 77 4.04 -11.73 22.13
CA THR A 77 3.15 -10.67 22.60
C THR A 77 2.52 -9.96 21.41
N TYR A 78 1.32 -9.40 21.60
CA TYR A 78 0.67 -8.57 20.58
C TYR A 78 1.33 -7.19 20.51
N PHE A 79 1.75 -6.80 19.31
CA PHE A 79 2.27 -5.47 19.01
C PHE A 79 1.16 -4.59 18.45
N TYR A 80 1.05 -3.37 18.97
CA TYR A 80 0.19 -2.37 18.37
C TYR A 80 1.02 -1.47 17.46
N LEU A 81 0.75 -1.54 16.16
CA LEU A 81 1.33 -0.65 15.16
C LEU A 81 0.39 0.53 14.93
N TYR A 82 0.95 1.72 14.95
CA TYR A 82 0.19 2.97 14.83
C TYR A 82 0.63 3.76 13.61
N GLY A 83 -0.34 4.43 12.99
CA GLY A 83 -0.11 5.37 11.90
C GLY A 83 -0.27 4.76 10.52
N ASN A 84 -0.69 5.60 9.57
CA ASN A 84 -1.06 5.16 8.22
C ASN A 84 0.11 4.58 7.41
N GLY A 85 1.35 4.97 7.73
CA GLY A 85 2.57 4.48 7.07
C GLY A 85 2.82 2.98 7.25
N VAL A 86 2.16 2.34 8.23
CA VAL A 86 2.21 0.90 8.43
C VAL A 86 1.64 0.14 7.22
N ARG A 87 0.51 0.63 6.69
CA ARG A 87 -0.16 0.12 5.47
C ARG A 87 0.29 0.81 4.20
N LYS A 88 0.56 2.12 4.30
CA LYS A 88 1.00 2.97 3.18
C LYS A 88 2.50 3.21 3.28
N THR A 89 3.26 2.13 3.38
CA THR A 89 4.72 2.20 3.43
C THR A 89 5.25 2.78 2.11
N VAL A 90 6.13 3.77 2.21
CA VAL A 90 6.67 4.47 1.04
C VAL A 90 7.87 3.69 0.51
N LYS A 91 7.75 3.11 -0.69
CA LYS A 91 8.84 2.39 -1.37
C LYS A 91 9.97 3.30 -1.87
N GLY A 92 9.65 4.58 -2.11
CA GLY A 92 10.57 5.56 -2.69
C GLY A 92 9.83 6.83 -3.09
N GLY A 93 10.56 7.79 -3.66
CA GLY A 93 9.99 8.99 -4.26
C GLY A 93 9.29 8.70 -5.59
N LEU A 94 8.45 9.63 -6.03
CA LEU A 94 7.87 9.59 -7.37
C LEU A 94 8.86 10.15 -8.41
N GLY A 95 8.74 9.74 -9.68
CA GLY A 95 9.47 10.34 -10.80
C GLY A 95 10.15 9.32 -11.71
N SER A 96 11.24 9.73 -12.36
CA SER A 96 11.97 8.89 -13.31
C SER A 96 12.65 7.66 -12.69
N GLY A 97 12.75 7.63 -11.37
CA GLY A 97 13.26 6.48 -10.61
C GLY A 97 12.16 5.57 -10.06
N ASP A 98 10.90 5.81 -10.41
CA ASP A 98 9.84 4.87 -10.05
C ASP A 98 9.96 3.60 -10.88
N ILE A 99 9.66 2.47 -10.25
CA ILE A 99 9.83 1.15 -10.82
C ILE A 99 8.53 0.37 -10.69
N GLU A 100 8.22 -0.41 -11.73
CA GLU A 100 7.16 -1.42 -11.68
C GLU A 100 7.66 -2.61 -10.86
N ILE A 101 6.86 -3.10 -9.91
CA ILE A 101 7.28 -4.13 -8.97
C ILE A 101 6.19 -5.20 -8.88
N ARG A 102 6.61 -6.46 -8.91
CA ARG A 102 5.71 -7.62 -8.77
C ARG A 102 5.02 -7.67 -7.41
N SER A 103 5.77 -7.37 -6.34
CA SER A 103 5.22 -7.27 -4.99
C SER A 103 6.08 -6.35 -4.13
N PHE A 104 5.47 -5.74 -3.11
CA PHE A 104 6.16 -4.86 -2.18
C PHE A 104 5.71 -5.15 -0.76
N ASP A 105 6.67 -5.36 0.14
CA ASP A 105 6.36 -5.56 1.55
C ASP A 105 6.17 -4.22 2.26
N THR A 106 4.98 -4.07 2.82
CA THR A 106 4.68 -2.99 3.77
C THR A 106 5.26 -3.34 5.14
N ILE A 107 5.33 -2.35 6.04
CA ILE A 107 5.72 -2.61 7.44
C ILE A 107 4.79 -3.65 8.07
N GLU A 108 3.48 -3.60 7.77
CA GLU A 108 2.51 -4.60 8.21
C GLU A 108 2.92 -6.02 7.76
N THR A 109 3.13 -6.23 6.45
CA THR A 109 3.44 -7.56 5.93
C THR A 109 4.80 -8.06 6.39
N ALA A 110 5.80 -7.18 6.51
CA ALA A 110 7.12 -7.53 7.01
C ALA A 110 7.10 -8.01 8.48
N PHE A 111 6.31 -7.36 9.34
CA PHE A 111 6.13 -7.79 10.74
C PHE A 111 5.45 -9.17 10.81
N MET A 112 4.40 -9.39 10.01
CA MET A 112 3.71 -10.68 9.95
C MET A 112 4.63 -11.80 9.45
N LYS A 113 5.37 -11.58 8.35
CA LYS A 113 6.36 -12.53 7.80
C LYS A 113 7.47 -12.87 8.80
N SER A 114 7.85 -11.91 9.65
CA SER A 114 8.84 -12.09 10.72
C SER A 114 8.32 -12.85 11.95
N GLY A 115 7.03 -13.20 11.95
CA GLY A 115 6.36 -13.99 12.98
C GLY A 115 5.78 -13.18 14.15
N PHE A 116 5.63 -11.86 14.01
CA PHE A 116 5.01 -11.03 15.03
C PHE A 116 3.48 -11.05 14.92
N LYS A 117 2.80 -11.10 16.07
CA LYS A 117 1.35 -10.88 16.13
C LYS A 117 1.08 -9.39 16.28
N ILE A 118 0.36 -8.79 15.32
CA ILE A 118 0.14 -7.33 15.28
C ILE A 118 -1.34 -6.98 15.32
N PHE A 119 -1.64 -5.81 15.89
CA PHE A 119 -2.89 -5.08 15.76
C PHE A 119 -2.59 -3.69 15.23
N ILE A 120 -3.48 -3.16 14.39
CA ILE A 120 -3.27 -1.87 13.72
C ILE A 120 -4.42 -0.94 14.09
N LYS A 121 -4.08 0.32 14.38
CA LYS A 121 -5.04 1.38 14.72
C LYS A 121 -4.85 2.62 13.87
#